data_AF-A0A7X6L9E5-F1
#
_entry.id   AF-A0A7X6L9E5-F1
#
_cell.length_a   1.000
_cell.length_b   1.000
_cell.length_c   1.000
_cell.angle_alpha   90.00
_cell.angle_beta   90.00
_cell.angle_gamma   90.00
#
_symmetry.space_group_name_H-M   'P 1'
#
loop_
_entity.id
_entity.type
_entity.pdbx_description
1 polymer ?
#
loop_
_entity_poly.entity_id
_entity_poly.type
_entity_poly.pdbx_seq_one_letter_code
_entity_poly.pdbx_strand_id
1 'polypeptide(L)'
;MDAVPVWLVIAVVVFVVPMTIGRWIFVNDTTSDRLINRTWSWDLTGVLLYELMAALGHPYLAKCLYLGPGMIALSGFYGLARLVDGADAKGARARQRRYDSIAVAVAVSLIVGAPVAHSMFHFDYTELVWTLSGIPGSLSGFLFARACVRELRVADSPVREKFTYALLLAFALYWTISWPILLVRSLAGTPPSRPGTVAAVVAVLMLAAITLLTAIPLVTVLVARAGWDRAGRICRRLRPLWCELTAAVPEVVLLDDPSAPRDSASRLYRMTVEIWDALLHLKPYAPDASELGSPSVTADNVRAYALRAAGAARAKRHGSTPAPSSSARGEVRAGRRDRRAELEFLIGLAREWPKAAAVVGYGMETPHAAATAAVSQ
;
A
#
# COMPACT_ATOMS: atom_id res chain seq x y z
N MET A 1 35.18 -5.36 -0.66
CA MET A 1 33.84 -5.55 -1.25
C MET A 1 33.97 -6.15 -2.67
N ASP A 2 34.98 -6.99 -2.90
CA ASP A 2 35.57 -7.08 -4.25
C ASP A 2 34.86 -8.10 -5.14
N ALA A 3 33.88 -8.82 -4.57
CA ALA A 3 33.12 -9.86 -5.24
C ALA A 3 31.83 -9.36 -5.92
N VAL A 4 31.39 -8.12 -5.63
CA VAL A 4 30.16 -7.56 -6.22
C VAL A 4 30.55 -6.48 -7.22
N PRO A 5 30.06 -6.56 -8.47
CA PRO A 5 30.32 -5.51 -9.46
C PRO A 5 29.83 -4.14 -8.96
N VAL A 6 30.69 -3.12 -9.07
CA VAL A 6 30.39 -1.75 -8.62
C VAL A 6 29.10 -1.19 -9.22
N TRP A 7 28.85 -1.46 -10.50
CA TRP A 7 27.62 -1.02 -11.18
C TRP A 7 26.35 -1.54 -10.50
N LEU A 8 26.41 -2.73 -9.91
CA LEU A 8 25.27 -3.33 -9.22
C LEU A 8 25.02 -2.63 -7.88
N VAL A 9 26.09 -2.32 -7.14
CA VAL A 9 26.00 -1.55 -5.89
C VAL A 9 25.41 -0.16 -6.17
N ILE A 10 25.89 0.52 -7.21
CA ILE A 10 25.36 1.82 -7.64
C ILE A 10 23.87 1.71 -7.98
N ALA A 11 23.46 0.71 -8.75
CA ALA A 11 22.06 0.51 -9.10
C ALA A 11 21.16 0.32 -7.86
N VAL A 12 21.61 -0.46 -6.88
CA VAL A 12 20.90 -0.65 -5.60
C VAL A 12 20.81 0.67 -4.84
N VAL A 13 21.91 1.42 -4.68
CA VAL A 13 21.91 2.69 -3.95
C VAL A 13 21.00 3.73 -4.63
N VAL A 14 21.09 3.87 -5.96
CA VAL A 14 20.25 4.78 -6.76
C VAL A 14 18.76 4.45 -6.61
N PHE A 15 18.41 3.19 -6.38
CA PHE A 15 17.03 2.79 -6.13
C PHE A 15 16.59 2.98 -4.66
N VAL A 16 17.44 2.62 -3.70
CA VAL A 16 17.13 2.67 -2.26
C VAL A 16 16.99 4.10 -1.76
N VAL A 17 17.77 5.06 -2.27
CA VAL A 17 17.68 6.48 -1.88
C VAL A 17 16.30 7.10 -2.14
N PRO A 18 15.79 7.15 -3.39
CA PRO A 18 14.46 7.73 -3.67
C PRO A 18 13.34 6.93 -3.02
N MET A 19 13.50 5.60 -2.89
CA MET A 19 12.56 4.76 -2.14
C MET A 19 12.47 5.19 -0.67
N THR A 20 13.62 5.40 -0.01
CA THR A 20 13.69 5.81 1.40
C THR A 20 13.08 7.20 1.60
N ILE A 21 13.41 8.15 0.71
CA ILE A 21 12.83 9.50 0.71
C ILE A 21 11.31 9.43 0.52
N GLY A 22 10.85 8.69 -0.49
CA GLY A 22 9.42 8.52 -0.76
C GLY A 22 8.69 7.90 0.42
N ARG A 23 9.26 6.89 1.08
CA ARG A 23 8.69 6.30 2.29
C ARG A 23 8.59 7.30 3.43
N TRP A 24 9.60 8.15 3.67
CA TRP A 24 9.51 9.19 4.69
C TRP A 24 8.38 10.20 4.43
N ILE A 25 8.14 10.55 3.17
CA ILE A 25 7.12 11.53 2.77
C ILE A 25 5.71 10.91 2.81
N PHE A 26 5.56 9.66 2.35
CA PHE A 26 4.25 9.08 2.06
C PHE A 26 3.86 7.90 2.97
N VAL A 27 4.81 7.30 3.68
CA VAL A 27 4.62 6.04 4.43
C VAL A 27 5.29 6.19 5.80
N ASN A 28 4.71 6.99 6.69
CA ASN A 28 5.29 7.31 8.00
C ASN A 28 4.28 7.29 9.16
N ASP A 29 3.09 6.75 8.94
CA ASP A 29 1.99 6.82 9.88
C ASP A 29 2.16 5.80 11.03
N THR A 30 2.61 4.59 10.70
CA THR A 30 2.76 3.51 11.67
C THR A 30 4.12 3.55 12.37
N THR A 31 4.18 2.97 13.57
CA THR A 31 5.46 2.80 14.28
C THR A 31 6.41 1.85 13.53
N SER A 32 5.87 0.81 12.88
CA SER A 32 6.65 -0.10 12.04
C SER A 32 7.28 0.64 10.86
N ASP A 33 6.51 1.49 10.17
CA ASP A 33 7.01 2.26 9.03
C ASP A 33 8.14 3.21 9.44
N ARG A 34 7.99 3.91 10.57
CA ARG A 34 9.05 4.75 11.14
C ARG A 34 10.34 3.99 11.40
N LEU A 35 10.25 2.77 11.94
CA LEU A 35 11.43 1.94 12.22
C LEU A 35 12.07 1.45 10.92
N ILE A 36 11.27 1.01 9.94
CA ILE A 36 11.77 0.61 8.61
C ILE A 36 12.48 1.79 7.93
N ASN A 37 11.84 2.96 7.88
CA ASN A 37 12.40 4.15 7.24
C ASN A 37 13.70 4.58 7.92
N ARG A 38 13.73 4.51 9.26
CA ARG A 38 14.92 4.80 10.04
C ARG A 38 16.06 3.82 9.76
N THR A 39 15.79 2.51 9.75
CA THR A 39 16.81 1.49 9.43
C THR A 39 17.44 1.76 8.06
N TRP A 40 16.62 1.96 7.03
CA TRP A 40 17.11 2.30 5.69
C TRP A 40 17.92 3.61 5.64
N SER A 41 17.50 4.65 6.37
CA SER A 41 18.24 5.91 6.43
C SER A 41 19.63 5.74 7.03
N TRP A 42 19.77 4.95 8.11
CA TRP A 42 21.06 4.70 8.73
C TRP A 42 21.94 3.77 7.90
N ASP A 43 21.37 2.76 7.25
CA ASP A 43 22.11 1.91 6.30
C ASP A 43 22.67 2.73 5.13
N LEU A 44 21.84 3.59 4.51
CA LEU A 44 22.28 4.51 3.46
C LEU A 44 23.37 5.46 3.95
N THR A 45 23.20 6.02 5.16
CA THR A 45 24.21 6.90 5.76
C THR A 45 25.54 6.17 5.93
N GLY A 46 25.52 4.93 6.43
CA GLY A 46 26.72 4.10 6.58
C GLY A 46 27.43 3.86 5.24
N VAL A 47 26.68 3.49 4.19
CA VAL A 47 27.22 3.28 2.83
C VAL A 47 27.83 4.57 2.28
N LEU A 48 27.13 5.71 2.39
CA LEU A 48 27.64 6.99 1.88
C LEU A 48 28.91 7.45 2.62
N LEU A 49 28.95 7.29 3.95
CA LEU A 49 30.14 7.61 4.75
C LEU A 49 31.33 6.70 4.41
N TYR A 50 31.06 5.41 4.18
CA TYR A 50 32.08 4.47 3.75
C TYR A 50 32.72 4.90 2.41
N GLU A 51 31.91 5.15 1.39
CA GLU A 51 32.38 5.54 0.06
C GLU A 51 33.13 6.88 0.11
N LEU A 52 32.62 7.86 0.86
CA LEU A 52 33.26 9.16 1.03
C LEU A 52 34.65 9.03 1.67
N MET A 53 34.77 8.30 2.78
CA MET A 53 36.06 8.12 3.45
C MET A 53 37.04 7.24 2.67
N ALA A 54 36.53 6.24 1.95
CA ALA A 54 37.33 5.43 1.05
C ALA A 54 37.92 6.28 -0.09
N ALA A 55 37.11 7.16 -0.68
CA ALA A 55 37.55 8.11 -1.71
C ALA A 55 38.59 9.12 -1.18
N LEU A 56 38.51 9.49 0.10
CA LEU A 56 39.51 10.34 0.76
C LEU A 56 40.80 9.60 1.18
N GLY A 57 40.93 8.31 0.88
CA GLY A 57 42.13 7.53 1.20
C GLY A 57 42.21 7.06 2.66
N HIS A 58 41.08 7.04 3.38
CA HIS A 58 41.01 6.60 4.78
C HIS A 58 40.20 5.30 4.95
N PRO A 59 40.65 4.15 4.42
CA PRO A 59 39.87 2.91 4.39
C PRO A 59 39.56 2.34 5.78
N TYR A 60 40.44 2.54 6.76
CA TYR A 60 40.20 2.10 8.14
C TYR A 60 39.08 2.93 8.80
N LEU A 61 39.12 4.25 8.65
CA LEU A 61 38.09 5.15 9.15
C LEU A 61 36.75 4.89 8.43
N ALA A 62 36.79 4.58 7.13
CA ALA A 62 35.62 4.19 6.36
C ALA A 62 34.89 2.99 6.98
N LYS A 63 35.61 1.94 7.39
CA LYS A 63 35.01 0.78 8.09
C LYS A 63 34.36 1.18 9.41
N CYS A 64 35.02 2.03 10.21
CA CYS A 64 34.49 2.50 11.49
C CYS A 64 33.20 3.31 11.30
N LEU A 65 33.21 4.24 10.35
CA LEU A 65 32.06 5.09 10.01
C LEU A 65 30.95 4.34 9.29
N TYR A 66 31.22 3.19 8.67
CA TYR A 66 30.18 2.29 8.15
C TYR A 66 29.47 1.54 9.28
N LEU A 67 30.26 0.96 10.19
CA LEU A 67 29.73 0.12 11.28
C LEU A 67 28.89 0.92 12.27
N GLY A 68 29.25 2.17 12.58
CA GLY A 68 28.51 3.00 13.54
C GLY A 68 27.02 3.18 13.17
N PRO A 69 26.69 3.77 12.01
CA PRO A 69 25.33 3.81 11.47
C PRO A 69 24.70 2.43 11.35
N GLY A 70 25.46 1.40 10.95
CA GLY A 70 24.98 0.02 10.90
C GLY A 70 24.47 -0.49 12.25
N MET A 71 25.10 -0.12 13.38
CA MET A 71 24.61 -0.48 14.72
C MET A 71 23.28 0.21 15.04
N ILE A 72 23.08 1.45 14.60
CA ILE A 72 21.81 2.19 14.78
C ILE A 72 20.72 1.63 13.86
N ALA A 73 21.07 1.23 12.64
CA ALA A 73 20.15 0.55 11.74
C ALA A 73 19.69 -0.80 12.33
N LEU A 74 20.64 -1.56 12.90
CA LEU A 74 20.40 -2.83 13.58
C LEU A 74 19.52 -2.66 14.83
N SER A 75 19.69 -1.60 15.62
CA SER A 75 18.79 -1.31 16.75
C SER A 75 17.36 -1.03 16.28
N GLY A 76 17.20 -0.33 15.15
CA GLY A 76 15.91 -0.11 14.50
C GLY A 76 15.26 -1.42 14.03
N PHE A 77 16.06 -2.28 13.40
CA PHE A 77 15.61 -3.58 12.93
C PHE A 77 15.21 -4.51 14.08
N TYR A 78 15.98 -4.53 15.17
CA TYR A 78 15.64 -5.28 16.38
C TYR A 78 14.33 -4.80 17.02
N GLY A 79 14.15 -3.48 17.12
CA GLY A 79 12.90 -2.88 17.59
C GLY A 79 11.70 -3.28 16.74
N LEU A 80 11.86 -3.29 15.42
CA LEU A 80 10.85 -3.74 14.47
C LEU A 80 10.54 -5.23 14.65
N ALA A 81 11.56 -6.08 14.76
CA ALA A 81 11.40 -7.51 14.98
C ALA A 81 10.60 -7.79 16.26
N ARG A 82 10.89 -7.09 17.36
CA ARG A 82 10.12 -7.17 18.60
C ARG A 82 8.66 -6.75 18.44
N LEU A 83 8.40 -5.69 17.67
CA LEU A 83 7.05 -5.20 17.43
C LEU A 83 6.23 -6.23 16.64
N VAL A 84 6.81 -6.77 15.56
CA VAL A 84 6.22 -7.82 14.71
C VAL A 84 5.98 -9.12 15.49
N ASP A 85 6.87 -9.43 16.43
CA ASP A 85 6.75 -10.60 17.30
C ASP A 85 5.59 -10.49 18.32
N GLY A 86 5.04 -9.28 18.54
CA GLY A 86 3.88 -9.02 19.38
C GLY A 86 4.13 -8.11 20.58
N ALA A 87 5.27 -7.40 20.64
CA ALA A 87 5.50 -6.43 21.70
C ALA A 87 4.55 -5.23 21.58
N ASP A 88 4.11 -4.69 22.72
CA ASP A 88 3.16 -3.56 22.76
C ASP A 88 3.68 -2.30 22.03
N ALA A 89 2.85 -1.74 21.16
CA ALA A 89 3.16 -0.55 20.39
C ALA A 89 3.28 0.73 21.24
N LYS A 90 2.55 0.84 22.37
CA LYS A 90 2.58 2.04 23.23
C LYS A 90 3.96 2.22 23.88
N GLY A 91 4.55 1.14 24.37
CA GLY A 91 5.90 1.13 24.93
C GLY A 91 7.06 1.14 23.92
N ALA A 92 6.78 1.07 22.62
CA ALA A 92 7.81 0.87 21.59
C ALA A 92 8.88 1.97 21.58
N ARG A 93 8.49 3.25 21.72
CA ARG A 93 9.44 4.38 21.72
C ARG A 93 10.42 4.33 22.89
N ALA A 94 9.95 3.97 24.09
CA ALA A 94 10.81 3.90 25.27
C ALA A 94 11.84 2.76 25.15
N ARG A 95 11.42 1.60 24.62
CA ARG A 95 12.34 0.48 24.34
C ARG A 95 13.34 0.84 23.25
N GLN A 96 12.89 1.48 22.18
CA GLN A 96 13.76 1.90 21.09
C GLN A 96 14.86 2.85 21.57
N ARG A 97 14.54 3.81 22.45
CA ARG A 97 15.57 4.69 23.05
C ARG A 97 16.67 3.91 23.76
N ARG A 98 16.32 2.84 24.49
CA ARG A 98 17.32 1.98 25.15
C ARG A 98 18.20 1.24 24.13
N TYR A 99 17.59 0.69 23.08
CA TYR A 99 18.33 0.01 22.01
C TYR A 99 19.27 0.98 21.30
N ASP A 100 18.80 2.20 21.05
CA ASP A 100 19.58 3.25 20.41
C ASP A 100 20.74 3.72 21.30
N SER A 101 20.52 3.87 22.61
CA SER A 101 21.61 4.24 23.54
C SER A 101 22.73 3.20 23.52
N ILE A 102 22.39 1.91 23.48
CA ILE A 102 23.39 0.83 23.36
C ILE A 102 24.10 0.92 22.01
N ALA A 103 23.37 1.06 20.91
CA ALA A 103 23.94 1.17 19.58
C ALA A 103 24.86 2.40 19.43
N VAL A 104 24.47 3.55 19.97
CA VAL A 104 25.28 4.77 19.99
C VAL A 104 26.54 4.58 20.83
N ALA A 105 26.44 3.94 22.00
CA ALA A 105 27.63 3.64 22.81
C ALA A 105 28.64 2.77 22.06
N VAL A 106 28.17 1.73 21.34
CA VAL A 106 29.01 0.88 20.49
C VAL A 106 29.58 1.65 19.29
N ALA A 107 28.78 2.52 18.64
CA ALA A 107 29.25 3.36 17.55
C ALA A 107 30.34 4.34 18.00
N VAL A 108 30.19 4.96 19.17
CA VAL A 108 31.21 5.84 19.77
C VAL A 108 32.47 5.05 20.13
N SER A 109 32.33 3.84 20.69
CA SER A 109 33.48 3.00 21.00
C SER A 109 34.24 2.55 19.76
N LEU A 110 33.57 2.38 18.61
CA LEU A 110 34.24 2.14 17.32
C LEU A 110 35.07 3.35 16.87
N ILE A 111 34.54 4.57 16.98
CA ILE A 111 35.25 5.77 16.51
C ILE A 111 36.45 6.10 17.40
N VAL A 112 36.28 6.02 18.72
CA VAL A 112 37.31 6.41 19.69
C VAL A 112 38.25 5.24 20.02
N GLY A 113 37.67 4.05 20.22
CA GLY A 113 38.38 2.88 20.73
C GLY A 113 39.08 2.07 19.64
N ALA A 114 38.58 2.04 18.40
CA ALA A 114 39.21 1.23 17.35
C ALA A 114 40.65 1.69 17.02
N PRO A 115 40.94 3.01 16.85
CA PRO A 115 42.31 3.47 16.61
C PRO A 115 43.28 3.12 17.75
N VAL A 116 42.81 3.23 19.00
CA VAL A 116 43.61 2.88 20.20
C VAL A 116 43.85 1.38 20.26
N ALA A 117 42.82 0.57 20.03
CA ALA A 117 42.92 -0.88 20.04
C ALA A 117 43.87 -1.40 18.95
N HIS A 118 43.80 -0.80 17.76
CA HIS A 118 44.66 -1.15 16.63
C HIS A 118 46.13 -0.78 16.91
N SER A 119 46.39 0.42 17.41
CA SER A 119 47.75 0.90 17.67
C SER A 119 48.43 0.22 18.87
N MET A 120 47.69 -0.05 19.95
CA MET A 120 48.27 -0.62 21.17
C MET A 120 48.32 -2.16 21.17
N PHE A 121 47.29 -2.82 20.64
CA PHE A 121 47.13 -4.27 20.77
C PHE A 121 47.22 -5.03 19.44
N HIS A 122 47.39 -4.33 18.31
CA HIS A 122 47.32 -4.92 16.97
C HIS A 122 46.02 -5.73 16.75
N PHE A 123 44.97 -5.36 17.48
CA PHE A 123 43.70 -6.07 17.53
C PHE A 123 42.70 -5.40 16.60
N ASP A 124 42.07 -6.17 15.71
CA ASP A 124 41.03 -5.64 14.82
C ASP A 124 39.68 -5.55 15.55
N TYR A 125 39.54 -4.48 16.35
CA TYR A 125 38.33 -4.20 17.11
C TYR A 125 37.08 -4.09 16.22
N THR A 126 37.25 -3.65 14.97
CA THR A 126 36.12 -3.49 14.03
C THR A 126 35.54 -4.84 13.62
N GLU A 127 36.38 -5.84 13.35
CA GLU A 127 35.94 -7.20 12.98
C GLU A 127 35.33 -7.92 14.19
N LEU A 128 35.81 -7.68 15.41
CA LEU A 128 35.18 -8.19 16.64
C LEU A 128 33.76 -7.63 16.79
N VAL A 129 33.61 -6.31 16.73
CA VAL A 129 32.30 -5.66 16.87
C VAL A 129 31.35 -6.11 15.77
N TRP A 130 31.83 -6.23 14.52
CA TRP A 130 31.05 -6.79 13.41
C TRP A 130 30.54 -8.20 13.76
N THR A 131 31.42 -9.08 14.23
CA THR A 131 31.07 -10.48 14.55
C THR A 131 30.05 -10.56 15.68
N LEU A 132 30.24 -9.78 16.75
CA LEU A 132 29.34 -9.72 17.91
C LEU A 132 27.99 -9.09 17.57
N SER A 133 27.94 -8.12 16.64
CA SER A 133 26.69 -7.50 16.19
C SER A 133 25.72 -8.49 15.54
N GLY A 134 26.22 -9.61 15.06
CA GLY A 134 25.35 -10.62 14.50
C GLY A 134 24.49 -11.35 15.53
N ILE A 135 24.79 -11.28 16.84
CA ILE A 135 23.92 -11.84 17.90
C ILE A 135 22.53 -11.17 17.91
N PRO A 136 22.41 -9.83 18.06
CA PRO A 136 21.11 -9.16 17.94
C PRO A 136 20.52 -9.29 16.53
N GLY A 137 21.35 -9.40 15.50
CA GLY A 137 20.91 -9.73 14.14
C GLY A 137 20.17 -11.07 14.05
N SER A 138 20.77 -12.16 14.51
CA SER A 138 20.18 -13.50 14.52
C SER A 138 18.93 -13.56 15.39
N LEU A 139 18.94 -12.88 16.55
CA LEU A 139 17.76 -12.79 17.39
C LEU A 139 16.61 -12.08 16.66
N SER A 140 16.89 -10.99 15.94
CA SER A 140 15.91 -10.30 15.11
C SER A 140 15.35 -11.21 14.01
N GLY A 141 16.23 -11.94 13.31
CA GLY A 141 15.85 -12.92 12.29
C GLY A 141 14.95 -14.02 12.85
N PHE A 142 15.29 -14.59 14.00
CA PHE A 142 14.46 -15.59 14.67
C PHE A 142 13.06 -15.07 15.03
N LEU A 143 12.97 -13.86 15.60
CA LEU A 143 11.69 -13.23 15.94
C LEU A 143 10.83 -12.98 14.69
N PHE A 144 11.44 -12.49 13.61
CA PHE A 144 10.76 -12.32 12.33
C PHE A 144 10.28 -13.65 11.74
N ALA A 145 11.12 -14.69 11.75
CA ALA A 145 10.76 -16.00 11.25
C ALA A 145 9.57 -16.57 12.03
N ARG A 146 9.59 -16.46 13.35
CA ARG A 146 8.48 -16.89 14.23
C ARG A 146 7.18 -16.17 13.90
N ALA A 147 7.23 -14.85 13.71
CA ALA A 147 6.07 -14.07 13.33
C ALA A 147 5.55 -14.45 11.93
N CYS A 148 6.43 -14.62 10.94
CA CYS A 148 6.03 -15.05 9.60
C CYS A 148 5.36 -16.43 9.60
N VAL A 149 5.89 -17.38 10.39
CA VAL A 149 5.27 -18.71 10.56
C VAL A 149 3.88 -18.60 11.21
N ARG A 150 3.71 -17.70 12.18
CA ARG A 150 2.40 -17.43 12.80
C ARG A 150 1.39 -16.94 11.77
N GLU A 151 1.76 -15.95 10.95
CA GLU A 151 0.87 -15.38 9.92
C GLU A 151 0.58 -16.37 8.77
N LEU A 152 1.57 -17.18 8.38
CA LEU A 152 1.40 -18.22 7.34
C LEU A 152 0.45 -19.34 7.78
N ARG A 153 0.33 -19.59 9.09
CA ARG A 153 -0.59 -20.60 9.64
C ARG A 153 -2.04 -20.13 9.69
N VAL A 154 -2.32 -18.84 9.50
CA VAL A 154 -3.68 -18.33 9.42
C VAL A 154 -4.31 -18.78 8.10
N ALA A 155 -5.35 -19.61 8.17
CA ALA A 155 -5.91 -20.32 7.01
C ALA A 155 -6.43 -19.37 5.92
N ASP A 156 -7.05 -18.26 6.33
CA ASP A 156 -7.80 -17.35 5.45
C ASP A 156 -6.98 -16.25 4.78
N SER A 157 -5.65 -16.24 4.92
CA SER A 157 -4.82 -15.19 4.32
C SER A 157 -4.77 -15.34 2.78
N PRO A 158 -4.96 -14.24 2.02
CA PRO A 158 -4.88 -14.27 0.55
C PRO A 158 -3.49 -14.67 0.07
N VAL A 159 -3.41 -15.32 -1.10
CA VAL A 159 -2.16 -15.86 -1.68
C VAL A 159 -1.02 -14.84 -1.74
N ARG A 160 -1.34 -13.58 -2.04
CA ARG A 160 -0.36 -12.48 -2.10
C ARG A 160 0.29 -12.18 -0.75
N GLU A 161 -0.49 -12.25 0.34
CA GLU A 161 0.02 -12.08 1.70
C GLU A 161 0.86 -13.28 2.10
N LYS A 162 0.41 -14.50 1.77
CA LYS A 162 1.20 -15.72 1.99
C LYS A 162 2.56 -15.66 1.27
N PHE A 163 2.60 -15.18 0.02
CA PHE A 163 3.86 -14.99 -0.69
C PHE A 163 4.77 -13.95 -0.02
N THR A 164 4.21 -12.84 0.46
CA THR A 164 4.95 -11.80 1.19
C THR A 164 5.58 -12.36 2.47
N TYR A 165 4.81 -13.09 3.28
CA TYR A 165 5.33 -13.71 4.50
C TYR A 165 6.32 -14.84 4.22
N ALA A 166 6.15 -15.60 3.13
CA ALA A 166 7.12 -16.61 2.71
C ALA A 166 8.47 -15.97 2.33
N LEU A 167 8.45 -14.84 1.60
CA LEU A 167 9.68 -14.12 1.24
C LEU A 167 10.36 -13.52 2.48
N LEU A 168 9.61 -12.94 3.41
CA LEU A 168 10.12 -12.46 4.69
C LEU A 168 10.71 -13.60 5.53
N LEU A 169 10.06 -14.77 5.53
CA LEU A 169 10.56 -15.95 6.22
C LEU A 169 11.88 -16.43 5.62
N ALA A 170 12.00 -16.48 4.29
CA ALA A 170 13.24 -16.85 3.61
C ALA A 170 14.38 -15.87 3.96
N PHE A 171 14.10 -14.56 3.95
CA PHE A 171 15.04 -13.53 4.39
C PHE A 171 15.47 -13.71 5.86
N ALA A 172 14.51 -13.93 6.75
CA ALA A 172 14.75 -14.13 8.17
C ALA A 172 15.59 -15.39 8.46
N LEU A 173 15.31 -16.49 7.76
CA LEU A 173 16.09 -17.73 7.84
C LEU A 173 17.51 -17.53 7.29
N TYR A 174 17.65 -16.90 6.13
CA TYR A 174 18.95 -16.56 5.57
C TYR A 174 19.80 -15.77 6.57
N TRP A 175 19.24 -14.74 7.19
CA TRP A 175 19.97 -13.92 8.16
C TRP A 175 20.36 -14.72 9.40
N THR A 176 19.43 -15.52 9.93
CA THR A 176 19.65 -16.35 11.13
C THR A 176 20.72 -17.41 10.90
N ILE A 177 20.75 -18.02 9.70
CA ILE A 177 21.72 -19.06 9.31
C ILE A 177 23.07 -18.46 8.88
N SER A 178 23.07 -17.29 8.26
CA SER A 178 24.31 -16.64 7.81
C SER A 178 25.22 -16.26 8.96
N TRP A 179 24.67 -15.88 10.12
CA TRP A 179 25.48 -15.53 11.28
C TRP A 179 26.35 -16.66 11.84
N PRO A 180 25.82 -17.86 12.19
CA PRO A 180 26.69 -18.93 12.69
C PRO A 180 27.73 -19.34 11.65
N ILE A 181 27.41 -19.27 10.35
CA ILE A 181 28.39 -19.50 9.28
C ILE A 181 29.49 -18.43 9.32
N LEU A 182 29.14 -17.15 9.44
CA LEU A 182 30.10 -16.06 9.56
C LEU A 182 30.95 -16.18 10.82
N LEU A 183 30.36 -16.58 11.96
CA LEU A 183 31.07 -16.81 13.21
C LEU A 183 32.08 -17.94 13.08
N VAL A 184 31.67 -19.10 12.56
CA VAL A 184 32.57 -20.24 12.33
C VAL A 184 33.71 -19.86 11.38
N ARG A 185 33.42 -19.10 10.32
CA ARG A 185 34.44 -18.60 9.39
C ARG A 185 35.41 -17.62 10.05
N SER A 186 34.90 -16.72 10.88
CA SER A 186 35.71 -15.77 11.65
C SER A 186 36.64 -16.50 12.62
N LEU A 187 36.12 -17.50 13.35
CA LEU A 187 36.91 -18.36 14.24
C LEU A 187 37.94 -19.21 13.49
N ALA A 188 37.64 -19.60 12.24
CA ALA A 188 38.57 -20.28 11.35
C ALA A 188 39.58 -19.32 10.67
N GLY A 189 39.65 -18.05 11.09
CA GLY A 189 40.62 -17.06 10.59
C GLY A 189 40.23 -16.39 9.28
N THR A 190 39.02 -16.62 8.76
CA THR A 190 38.51 -15.91 7.57
C THR A 190 37.76 -14.66 8.00
N PRO A 191 38.24 -13.45 7.65
CA PRO A 191 37.59 -12.22 8.09
C PRO A 191 36.18 -12.06 7.49
N PRO A 192 35.19 -11.57 8.26
CA PRO A 192 33.83 -11.26 7.80
C PRO A 192 33.77 -10.39 6.54
N SER A 193 34.76 -9.51 6.37
CA SER A 193 34.91 -8.63 5.20
C SER A 193 35.14 -9.37 3.86
N ARG A 194 35.36 -10.70 3.90
CA ARG A 194 35.53 -11.56 2.71
C ARG A 194 34.50 -12.71 2.69
N PRO A 195 33.20 -12.43 2.44
CA PRO A 195 32.14 -13.44 2.50
C PRO A 195 32.26 -14.50 1.39
N GLY A 196 32.98 -14.22 0.29
CA GLY A 196 33.05 -15.05 -0.91
C GLY A 196 31.90 -14.75 -1.88
N THR A 197 32.08 -15.10 -3.16
CA THR A 197 31.17 -14.70 -4.25
C THR A 197 29.73 -15.17 -4.04
N VAL A 198 29.54 -16.44 -3.65
CA VAL A 198 28.19 -16.99 -3.44
C VAL A 198 27.45 -16.25 -2.33
N ALA A 199 28.10 -16.05 -1.17
CA ALA A 199 27.47 -15.35 -0.05
C ALA A 199 27.17 -13.88 -0.38
N ALA A 200 28.05 -13.22 -1.15
CA ALA A 200 27.84 -11.86 -1.62
C ALA A 200 26.64 -11.75 -2.58
N VAL A 201 26.53 -12.66 -3.55
CA VAL A 201 25.39 -12.72 -4.49
C VAL A 201 24.08 -12.96 -3.74
N VAL A 202 24.06 -13.91 -2.79
CA VAL A 202 22.85 -14.17 -1.98
C VAL A 202 22.48 -12.96 -1.13
N ALA A 203 23.45 -12.28 -0.51
CA ALA A 203 23.21 -11.06 0.26
C ALA A 203 22.59 -9.95 -0.60
N VAL A 204 23.11 -9.76 -1.81
CA VAL A 204 22.57 -8.80 -2.79
C VAL A 204 21.14 -9.16 -3.19
N LEU A 205 20.86 -10.42 -3.51
CA LEU A 205 19.51 -10.87 -3.88
C LEU A 205 18.50 -10.67 -2.73
N MET A 206 18.92 -10.96 -1.50
CA MET A 206 18.12 -10.75 -0.29
C MET A 206 17.88 -9.27 -0.03
N LEU A 207 18.90 -8.41 -0.21
CA LEU A 207 18.77 -6.97 -0.12
C LEU A 207 17.79 -6.42 -1.17
N ALA A 208 17.90 -6.88 -2.42
CA ALA A 208 16.97 -6.50 -3.48
C ALA A 208 15.53 -6.93 -3.14
N ALA A 209 15.34 -8.17 -2.68
CA ALA A 209 14.03 -8.68 -2.28
C ALA A 209 13.39 -7.87 -1.15
N ILE A 210 14.14 -7.57 -0.07
CA ILE A 210 13.60 -6.78 1.05
C ILE A 210 13.35 -5.32 0.65
N THR A 211 14.17 -4.75 -0.23
CA THR A 211 13.95 -3.40 -0.77
C THR A 211 12.65 -3.34 -1.58
N LEU A 212 12.43 -4.31 -2.47
CA LEU A 212 11.19 -4.40 -3.25
C LEU A 212 9.97 -4.58 -2.34
N LEU A 213 10.07 -5.42 -1.32
CA LEU A 213 8.97 -5.65 -0.38
C LEU A 213 8.63 -4.39 0.42
N THR A 214 9.65 -3.71 0.93
CA THR A 214 9.46 -2.44 1.66
C THR A 214 9.06 -1.30 0.73
N ALA A 215 9.23 -1.40 -0.59
CA ALA A 215 8.71 -0.42 -1.55
C ALA A 215 7.20 -0.59 -1.81
N ILE A 216 6.57 -1.73 -1.47
CA ILE A 216 5.15 -2.00 -1.76
C ILE A 216 4.23 -0.91 -1.21
N PRO A 217 4.28 -0.51 0.08
CA PRO A 217 3.38 0.53 0.60
C PRO A 217 3.53 1.86 -0.12
N LEU A 218 4.76 2.23 -0.48
CA LEU A 218 5.06 3.44 -1.23
C LEU A 218 4.40 3.41 -2.60
N VAL A 219 4.58 2.31 -3.35
CA VAL A 219 3.95 2.12 -4.66
C VAL A 219 2.43 2.17 -4.54
N THR A 220 1.84 1.56 -3.50
CA THR A 220 0.39 1.60 -3.31
C THR A 220 -0.14 3.02 -3.07
N VAL A 221 0.56 3.83 -2.27
CA VAL A 221 0.17 5.23 -2.01
C VAL A 221 0.34 6.08 -3.27
N LEU A 222 1.44 5.89 -4.03
CA LEU A 222 1.66 6.61 -5.28
C LEU A 222 0.62 6.27 -6.34
N VAL A 223 0.27 4.99 -6.50
CA VAL A 223 -0.78 4.53 -7.42
C VAL A 223 -2.15 5.06 -7.01
N ALA A 224 -2.45 5.09 -5.71
CA ALA A 224 -3.70 5.67 -5.18
C ALA A 224 -3.77 7.19 -5.44
N ARG A 225 -2.68 7.93 -5.18
CA ARG A 225 -2.62 9.37 -5.46
C ARG A 225 -2.71 9.71 -6.93
N ALA A 226 -2.18 8.87 -7.81
CA ALA A 226 -2.36 8.98 -9.25
C ALA A 226 -3.79 8.63 -9.71
N GLY A 227 -4.66 8.13 -8.83
CA GLY A 227 -5.99 7.62 -9.17
C GLY A 227 -5.96 6.40 -10.09
N TRP A 228 -4.82 5.70 -10.11
CA TRP A 228 -4.56 4.50 -10.92
C TRP A 228 -4.85 3.21 -10.16
N ASP A 229 -5.20 3.33 -8.89
CA ASP A 229 -5.70 2.25 -8.09
C ASP A 229 -7.05 1.73 -8.63
N ARG A 230 -7.47 0.58 -8.12
CA ARG A 230 -8.71 -0.06 -8.56
C ARG A 230 -9.92 0.83 -8.29
N ALA A 231 -9.98 1.51 -7.14
CA ALA A 231 -11.12 2.37 -6.81
C ALA A 231 -11.12 3.64 -7.66
N GLY A 232 -9.97 4.25 -7.95
CA GLY A 232 -9.87 5.39 -8.86
C GLY A 232 -10.30 5.07 -10.30
N ARG A 233 -9.97 3.86 -10.81
CA ARG A 233 -10.47 3.39 -12.11
C ARG A 233 -11.99 3.17 -12.11
N ILE A 234 -12.55 2.61 -11.04
CA ILE A 234 -14.01 2.44 -10.92
C ILE A 234 -14.69 3.81 -10.80
N CYS A 235 -14.09 4.74 -10.05
CA CYS A 235 -14.61 6.10 -9.93
C CYS A 235 -14.75 6.76 -11.31
N ARG A 236 -13.70 6.67 -12.14
CA ARG A 236 -13.73 7.20 -13.52
C ARG A 236 -14.81 6.57 -14.38
N ARG A 237 -15.11 5.28 -14.20
CA ARG A 237 -16.17 4.56 -14.94
C ARG A 237 -17.58 4.97 -14.50
N LEU A 238 -17.79 5.19 -13.21
CA LEU A 238 -19.08 5.58 -12.65
C LEU A 238 -19.36 7.09 -12.79
N ARG A 239 -18.33 7.92 -13.01
CA ARG A 239 -18.43 9.39 -13.09
C ARG A 239 -19.52 9.90 -14.05
N PRO A 240 -19.68 9.38 -15.29
CA PRO A 240 -20.72 9.88 -16.19
C PRO A 240 -22.14 9.67 -15.63
N LEU A 241 -22.44 8.45 -15.16
CA LEU A 241 -23.69 8.11 -14.49
C LEU A 241 -23.94 9.00 -13.27
N TRP A 242 -22.92 9.14 -12.41
CA TRP A 242 -23.02 9.94 -11.20
C TRP A 242 -23.32 11.41 -11.50
N CYS A 243 -22.60 12.04 -12.43
CA CYS A 243 -22.82 13.44 -12.80
C CYS A 243 -24.24 13.68 -13.32
N GLU A 244 -24.79 12.76 -14.12
CA GLU A 244 -26.15 12.93 -14.65
C GLU A 244 -27.23 12.73 -13.58
N LEU A 245 -27.09 11.71 -12.74
CA LEU A 245 -28.03 11.45 -11.66
C LEU A 245 -28.04 12.58 -10.62
N THR A 246 -26.87 13.04 -10.19
CA THR A 246 -26.74 14.14 -9.21
C THR A 246 -27.17 15.48 -9.78
N ALA A 247 -27.02 15.72 -11.10
CA ALA A 247 -27.61 16.90 -11.73
C ALA A 247 -29.15 16.84 -11.83
N ALA A 248 -29.76 15.65 -11.81
CA ALA A 248 -31.22 15.51 -11.71
C ALA A 248 -31.73 15.58 -10.25
N VAL A 249 -30.88 15.21 -9.29
CA VAL A 249 -31.19 15.15 -7.86
C VAL A 249 -30.05 15.82 -7.09
N PRO A 250 -29.95 17.16 -7.09
CA PRO A 250 -28.85 17.85 -6.40
C PRO A 250 -28.92 17.68 -4.88
N GLU A 251 -30.07 17.30 -4.33
CA GLU A 251 -30.29 17.17 -2.89
C GLU A 251 -29.51 16.01 -2.25
N VAL A 252 -29.07 15.02 -3.05
CA VAL A 252 -28.32 13.86 -2.55
C VAL A 252 -26.81 14.05 -2.55
N VAL A 253 -26.30 15.16 -3.12
CA VAL A 253 -24.85 15.41 -3.16
C VAL A 253 -24.39 15.78 -1.76
N LEU A 254 -23.57 14.90 -1.16
CA LEU A 254 -22.97 15.20 0.14
C LEU A 254 -21.98 16.36 -0.04
N LEU A 255 -21.84 17.22 0.96
CA LEU A 255 -20.86 18.32 0.89
C LEU A 255 -19.44 17.74 0.94
N ASP A 256 -18.55 18.28 0.09
CA ASP A 256 -17.13 17.98 0.17
C ASP A 256 -16.58 18.53 1.48
N ASP A 257 -16.15 17.63 2.38
CA ASP A 257 -15.34 18.02 3.53
C ASP A 257 -13.89 18.25 3.05
N PRO A 258 -13.40 19.50 3.03
CA PRO A 258 -12.04 19.80 2.59
C PRO A 258 -10.96 19.19 3.50
N SER A 259 -11.33 18.76 4.72
CA SER A 259 -10.42 18.14 5.68
C SER A 259 -10.34 16.61 5.55
N ALA A 260 -11.26 15.97 4.81
CA ALA A 260 -11.27 14.53 4.65
C ALA A 260 -10.15 14.04 3.70
N PRO A 261 -9.45 12.95 4.03
CA PRO A 261 -8.44 12.36 3.14
C PRO A 261 -9.03 12.04 1.76
N ARG A 262 -8.38 12.54 0.70
CA ARG A 262 -8.74 12.33 -0.72
C ARG A 262 -8.41 10.91 -1.20
N ASP A 263 -8.72 9.91 -0.40
CA ASP A 263 -8.56 8.52 -0.78
C ASP A 263 -9.57 8.15 -1.90
N SER A 264 -9.13 7.31 -2.83
CA SER A 264 -9.96 6.84 -3.94
C SER A 264 -11.06 5.89 -3.45
N ALA A 265 -10.81 5.15 -2.36
CA ALA A 265 -11.79 4.24 -1.77
C ALA A 265 -12.93 5.01 -1.06
N SER A 266 -12.60 6.07 -0.31
CA SER A 266 -13.61 6.93 0.32
C SER A 266 -14.47 7.64 -0.74
N ARG A 267 -13.82 8.14 -1.81
CA ARG A 267 -14.53 8.72 -2.96
C ARG A 267 -15.45 7.72 -3.65
N LEU A 268 -14.99 6.47 -3.87
CA LEU A 268 -15.81 5.43 -4.46
C LEU A 268 -17.04 5.14 -3.60
N TYR A 269 -16.83 4.98 -2.28
CA TYR A 269 -17.92 4.72 -1.34
C TYR A 269 -18.98 5.82 -1.38
N ARG A 270 -18.55 7.09 -1.26
CA ARG A 270 -19.46 8.23 -1.34
C ARG A 270 -20.22 8.27 -2.66
N MET A 271 -19.53 8.12 -3.79
CA MET A 271 -20.16 8.14 -5.10
C MET A 271 -21.19 6.99 -5.26
N THR A 272 -20.92 5.81 -4.70
CA THR A 272 -21.88 4.70 -4.65
C THR A 272 -23.12 5.05 -3.84
N VAL A 273 -22.98 5.66 -2.67
CA VAL A 273 -24.11 6.10 -1.84
C VAL A 273 -24.94 7.15 -2.57
N GLU A 274 -24.32 8.19 -3.12
CA GLU A 274 -25.01 9.27 -3.84
C GLU A 274 -25.75 8.75 -5.09
N ILE A 275 -25.18 7.78 -5.82
CA ILE A 275 -25.89 7.12 -6.94
C ILE A 275 -27.14 6.40 -6.43
N TRP A 276 -27.03 5.60 -5.37
CA TRP A 276 -28.17 4.86 -4.83
C TRP A 276 -29.26 5.79 -4.30
N ASP A 277 -28.88 6.85 -3.59
CA ASP A 277 -29.82 7.83 -3.07
C ASP A 277 -30.51 8.58 -4.22
N ALA A 278 -29.78 8.97 -5.27
CA ALA A 278 -30.39 9.55 -6.46
C ALA A 278 -31.40 8.59 -7.12
N LEU A 279 -31.04 7.30 -7.29
CA LEU A 279 -31.92 6.29 -7.86
C LEU A 279 -33.19 6.09 -7.02
N LEU A 280 -33.07 6.13 -5.69
CA LEU A 280 -34.22 6.06 -4.78
C LEU A 280 -35.14 7.28 -4.93
N HIS A 281 -34.58 8.49 -5.03
CA HIS A 281 -35.35 9.73 -5.24
C HIS A 281 -36.00 9.80 -6.62
N LEU A 282 -35.45 9.11 -7.62
CA LEU A 282 -36.02 9.05 -8.97
C LEU A 282 -37.12 8.01 -9.11
N LYS A 283 -37.22 7.03 -8.20
CA LYS A 283 -38.23 5.96 -8.25
C LYS A 283 -39.68 6.47 -8.47
N PRO A 284 -40.14 7.56 -7.83
CA PRO A 284 -41.50 8.09 -8.03
C PRO A 284 -41.76 8.71 -9.41
N TYR A 285 -40.71 8.98 -10.20
CA TYR A 285 -40.80 9.56 -11.53
C TYR A 285 -40.70 8.50 -12.64
N ALA A 286 -40.53 7.23 -12.28
CA ALA A 286 -40.61 6.13 -13.22
C ALA A 286 -42.09 5.73 -13.43
N PRO A 287 -42.56 5.52 -14.67
CA PRO A 287 -43.91 5.05 -14.93
C PRO A 287 -44.15 3.69 -14.24
N ASP A 288 -45.36 3.53 -13.67
CA ASP A 288 -45.75 2.41 -12.81
C ASP A 288 -45.34 1.05 -13.40
N ALA A 289 -44.51 0.35 -12.65
CA ALA A 289 -44.23 -1.06 -12.86
C ALA A 289 -44.65 -1.81 -11.60
N SER A 290 -45.94 -2.16 -11.51
CA SER A 290 -46.26 -3.47 -10.96
C SER A 290 -45.36 -4.48 -11.68
N GLU A 291 -44.71 -5.36 -10.92
CA GLU A 291 -43.71 -6.34 -11.39
C GLU A 291 -42.25 -5.85 -11.44
N LEU A 292 -41.63 -5.76 -10.26
CA LEU A 292 -40.28 -6.29 -10.10
C LEU A 292 -40.13 -6.91 -8.71
N GLY A 293 -40.48 -8.20 -8.64
CA GLY A 293 -39.92 -9.08 -7.64
C GLY A 293 -38.42 -9.20 -7.89
N SER A 294 -37.64 -9.02 -6.81
CA SER A 294 -36.22 -9.37 -6.59
C SER A 294 -35.25 -9.34 -7.79
N PRO A 295 -34.19 -8.51 -7.78
CA PRO A 295 -33.20 -8.49 -8.85
C PRO A 295 -32.35 -9.77 -8.83
N SER A 296 -32.67 -10.72 -9.70
CA SER A 296 -31.63 -11.56 -10.29
C SER A 296 -30.90 -10.69 -11.33
N VAL A 297 -29.59 -10.54 -11.19
CA VAL A 297 -28.77 -9.66 -12.05
C VAL A 297 -28.51 -10.37 -13.39
N THR A 298 -29.48 -10.36 -14.29
CA THR A 298 -29.25 -10.65 -15.71
C THR A 298 -28.93 -9.36 -16.46
N ALA A 299 -28.15 -9.45 -17.54
CA ALA A 299 -27.74 -8.28 -18.33
C ALA A 299 -28.94 -7.49 -18.90
N ASP A 300 -30.00 -8.20 -19.27
CA ASP A 300 -31.26 -7.60 -19.75
C ASP A 300 -31.96 -6.77 -18.66
N ASN A 301 -31.88 -7.20 -17.40
CA ASN A 301 -32.43 -6.46 -16.27
C ASN A 301 -31.70 -5.14 -16.03
N VAL A 302 -30.37 -5.09 -16.23
CA VAL A 302 -29.58 -3.86 -16.06
C VAL A 302 -29.90 -2.83 -17.15
N ARG A 303 -30.05 -3.25 -18.40
CA ARG A 303 -30.40 -2.36 -19.52
C ARG A 303 -31.80 -1.78 -19.36
N ALA A 304 -32.78 -2.61 -19.01
CA ALA A 304 -34.16 -2.16 -18.76
C ALA A 304 -34.25 -1.21 -17.56
N TYR A 305 -33.42 -1.43 -16.53
CA TYR A 305 -33.31 -0.52 -15.39
C TYR A 305 -32.68 0.82 -15.80
N ALA A 306 -31.61 0.81 -16.60
CA ALA A 306 -30.95 2.02 -17.09
C ALA A 306 -31.90 2.93 -17.87
N LEU A 307 -32.68 2.37 -18.80
CA LEU A 307 -33.68 3.12 -19.58
C LEU A 307 -34.73 3.78 -18.68
N ARG A 308 -35.26 3.06 -17.69
CA ARG A 308 -36.25 3.59 -16.76
C ARG A 308 -35.69 4.69 -15.87
N ALA A 309 -34.50 4.47 -15.30
CA ALA A 309 -33.83 5.45 -14.47
C ALA A 309 -33.47 6.72 -15.27
N ALA A 310 -33.05 6.60 -16.52
CA ALA A 310 -32.81 7.75 -17.42
C ALA A 310 -34.11 8.51 -17.74
N GLY A 311 -35.22 7.79 -17.98
CA GLY A 311 -36.55 8.37 -18.16
C GLY A 311 -37.01 9.16 -16.94
N ALA A 312 -36.89 8.57 -15.76
CA ALA A 312 -37.23 9.20 -14.49
C ALA A 312 -36.36 10.43 -14.19
N ALA A 313 -35.05 10.35 -14.43
CA ALA A 313 -34.13 11.48 -14.31
C ALA A 313 -34.53 12.65 -15.22
N ARG A 314 -34.92 12.34 -16.47
CA ARG A 314 -35.41 13.34 -17.42
C ARG A 314 -36.73 13.95 -16.95
N ALA A 315 -37.71 13.15 -16.55
CA ALA A 315 -39.01 13.61 -16.07
C ALA A 315 -38.86 14.56 -14.87
N LYS A 316 -38.03 14.19 -13.87
CA LYS A 316 -37.72 15.06 -12.73
C LYS A 316 -37.10 16.38 -13.17
N ARG A 317 -36.10 16.35 -14.08
CA ARG A 317 -35.47 17.57 -14.61
C ARG A 317 -36.43 18.51 -15.34
N HIS A 318 -37.48 17.97 -15.98
CA HIS A 318 -38.50 18.76 -16.67
C HIS A 318 -39.65 19.19 -15.74
N GLY A 319 -39.51 18.99 -14.42
CA GLY A 319 -40.49 19.42 -13.44
C GLY A 319 -41.79 18.59 -13.45
N SER A 320 -41.80 17.39 -14.03
CA SER A 320 -42.95 16.50 -13.96
C SER A 320 -43.29 16.21 -12.50
N THR A 321 -44.57 16.15 -12.14
CA THR A 321 -44.98 15.81 -10.78
C THR A 321 -44.72 14.32 -10.50
N PRO A 322 -44.29 13.93 -9.28
CA PRO A 322 -44.17 12.54 -8.89
C PRO A 322 -45.49 11.80 -9.13
N ALA A 323 -45.43 10.57 -9.64
CA ALA A 323 -46.63 9.74 -9.71
C ALA A 323 -47.16 9.51 -8.28
N PRO A 324 -48.49 9.56 -8.05
CA PRO A 324 -49.07 9.24 -6.76
C PRO A 324 -48.66 7.81 -6.41
N SER A 325 -47.80 7.68 -5.40
CA SER A 325 -47.17 6.43 -5.04
C SER A 325 -48.23 5.35 -4.80
N SER A 326 -48.24 4.28 -5.59
CA SER A 326 -48.80 3.03 -5.12
C SER A 326 -47.95 2.60 -3.92
N SER A 327 -48.51 2.78 -2.73
CA SER A 327 -47.85 2.46 -1.47
C SER A 327 -47.80 0.95 -1.29
N ALA A 328 -47.04 0.25 -2.13
CA ALA A 328 -46.51 -1.05 -1.79
C ALA A 328 -45.35 -0.80 -0.82
N ARG A 329 -45.70 -0.81 0.47
CA ARG A 329 -44.80 -0.88 1.62
C ARG A 329 -44.03 -2.21 1.53
N GLY A 330 -43.11 -2.30 0.58
CA GLY A 330 -42.22 -3.43 0.40
C GLY A 330 -41.27 -3.46 1.58
N GLU A 331 -41.37 -4.55 2.36
CA GLU A 331 -40.53 -4.85 3.50
C GLU A 331 -39.09 -4.43 3.26
N VAL A 332 -38.57 -3.57 4.13
CA VAL A 332 -37.14 -3.28 4.24
C VAL A 332 -36.48 -4.56 4.74
N ARG A 333 -36.19 -5.47 3.81
CA ARG A 333 -35.45 -6.69 4.09
C ARG A 333 -34.01 -6.27 4.31
N ALA A 334 -33.67 -6.01 5.57
CA ALA A 334 -32.31 -5.82 6.06
C ALA A 334 -31.51 -7.14 6.00
N GLY A 335 -31.49 -7.79 4.84
CA GLY A 335 -30.52 -8.83 4.54
C GLY A 335 -29.16 -8.19 4.31
N ARG A 336 -28.09 -8.86 4.72
CA ARG A 336 -26.69 -8.46 4.50
C ARG A 336 -26.48 -8.14 3.02
N ARG A 337 -26.62 -6.85 2.65
CA ARG A 337 -26.40 -6.34 1.30
C ARG A 337 -24.98 -6.69 0.88
N ASP A 338 -24.85 -7.52 -0.14
CA ASP A 338 -23.56 -7.83 -0.72
C ASP A 338 -23.06 -6.61 -1.50
N ARG A 339 -22.19 -5.82 -0.85
CA ARG A 339 -21.59 -4.61 -1.43
C ARG A 339 -20.89 -4.88 -2.76
N ARG A 340 -20.39 -6.11 -2.96
CA ARG A 340 -19.72 -6.48 -4.21
C ARG A 340 -20.74 -6.60 -5.33
N ALA A 341 -21.85 -7.29 -5.10
CA ALA A 341 -22.94 -7.40 -6.07
C ALA A 341 -23.54 -6.03 -6.42
N GLU A 342 -23.71 -5.15 -5.43
CA GLU A 342 -24.16 -3.76 -5.66
C GLU A 342 -23.19 -2.97 -6.53
N LEU A 343 -21.89 -3.07 -6.26
CA LEU A 343 -20.88 -2.38 -7.06
C LEU A 343 -20.81 -2.92 -8.49
N GLU A 344 -20.90 -4.25 -8.66
CA GLU A 344 -20.95 -4.89 -9.98
C GLU A 344 -22.20 -4.45 -10.76
N PHE A 345 -23.35 -4.34 -10.10
CA PHE A 345 -24.58 -3.79 -10.68
C PHE A 345 -24.39 -2.34 -11.12
N LEU A 346 -23.83 -1.46 -10.29
CA LEU A 346 -23.60 -0.05 -10.65
C LEU A 346 -22.61 0.11 -11.81
N ILE A 347 -21.58 -0.75 -11.88
CA ILE A 347 -20.65 -0.77 -13.02
C ILE A 347 -21.39 -1.21 -14.29
N GLY A 348 -22.27 -2.20 -14.21
CA GLY A 348 -23.14 -2.61 -15.31
C GLY A 348 -24.06 -1.46 -15.76
N LEU A 349 -24.71 -0.80 -14.79
CA LEU A 349 -25.60 0.33 -15.03
C LEU A 349 -24.87 1.49 -15.71
N ALA A 350 -23.68 1.87 -15.22
CA ALA A 350 -22.88 2.93 -15.82
C ALA A 350 -22.42 2.64 -17.25
N ARG A 351 -22.28 1.35 -17.63
CA ARG A 351 -21.97 0.96 -19.01
C ARG A 351 -23.15 1.12 -19.95
N GLU A 352 -24.36 0.81 -19.49
CA GLU A 352 -25.59 0.94 -20.29
C GLU A 352 -26.17 2.36 -20.27
N TRP A 353 -25.79 3.17 -19.29
CA TRP A 353 -26.32 4.53 -19.08
C TRP A 353 -26.24 5.45 -20.31
N PRO A 354 -25.10 5.58 -21.02
CA PRO A 354 -25.04 6.48 -22.18
C PRO A 354 -26.01 6.09 -23.30
N LYS A 355 -26.24 4.78 -23.49
CA LYS A 355 -27.19 4.26 -24.47
C LYS A 355 -28.62 4.58 -24.05
N ALA A 356 -28.94 4.37 -22.77
CA ALA A 356 -30.24 4.66 -22.21
C ALA A 356 -30.58 6.17 -22.27
N ALA A 357 -29.65 7.02 -21.86
CA ALA A 357 -29.79 8.47 -21.92
C ALA A 357 -30.00 8.97 -23.35
N ALA A 358 -29.28 8.41 -24.34
CA ALA A 358 -29.47 8.75 -25.75
C ALA A 358 -30.87 8.38 -26.24
N VAL A 359 -31.35 7.16 -25.97
CA VAL A 359 -32.70 6.70 -26.39
C VAL A 359 -33.79 7.57 -25.78
N VAL A 360 -33.70 7.85 -24.49
CA VAL A 360 -34.65 8.73 -23.80
C VAL A 360 -34.56 10.16 -24.34
N GLY A 361 -33.36 10.62 -24.71
CA GLY A 361 -33.09 11.88 -25.40
C GLY A 361 -33.89 12.05 -26.69
N TYR A 362 -33.80 11.05 -27.58
CA TYR A 362 -34.47 11.04 -28.89
C TYR A 362 -35.99 10.83 -28.83
N GLY A 363 -36.50 10.06 -27.86
CA GLY A 363 -37.91 9.61 -27.84
C GLY A 363 -38.99 10.70 -27.66
N MET A 364 -38.65 11.97 -27.42
CA MET A 364 -39.62 13.07 -27.30
C MET A 364 -39.47 14.20 -28.33
N GLU A 365 -38.43 14.20 -29.18
CA GLU A 365 -38.38 15.15 -30.32
C GLU A 365 -39.29 14.73 -31.49
N THR A 366 -39.76 13.48 -31.48
CA THR A 366 -40.76 12.97 -32.42
C THR A 366 -41.95 12.40 -31.63
N PRO A 367 -42.95 13.22 -31.24
CA PRO A 367 -44.18 13.28 -32.05
C PRO A 367 -45.02 14.56 -31.85
N HIS A 368 -44.82 15.61 -32.66
CA HIS A 368 -45.89 16.61 -32.89
C HIS A 368 -45.85 17.33 -34.25
N ALA A 369 -44.78 17.16 -35.04
CA ALA A 369 -44.70 17.76 -36.37
C ALA A 369 -45.51 17.02 -37.47
N ALA A 370 -46.02 15.81 -37.21
CA ALA A 370 -46.75 15.02 -38.21
C ALA A 370 -48.29 15.08 -38.11
N ALA A 371 -48.85 15.68 -37.05
CA ALA A 371 -50.30 15.72 -36.85
C ALA A 371 -50.99 16.98 -37.41
N THR A 372 -50.26 18.01 -37.82
CA THR A 372 -50.83 19.26 -38.38
C THR A 372 -50.88 19.31 -39.91
N ALA A 373 -50.36 18.30 -40.62
CA ALA A 373 -50.36 18.27 -42.08
C ALA A 373 -51.57 17.57 -42.73
N ALA A 374 -52.51 17.02 -41.94
CA ALA A 374 -53.61 16.18 -42.46
C ALA A 374 -55.02 16.78 -42.34
N VAL A 375 -55.17 18.09 -42.09
CA VAL A 375 -56.50 18.78 -42.01
C VAL A 375 -56.63 19.91 -43.04
N SER A 376 -55.89 19.86 -44.14
CA SER A 376 -56.10 20.79 -45.25
C SER A 376 -55.76 20.16 -46.60
N GLN A 377 -56.60 19.23 -47.05
CA GLN A 377 -56.83 18.98 -48.48
C GLN A 377 -58.29 18.60 -48.71
#